data_AF-A0AAV0M6E3-F1
#
_entry.id   AF-A0AAV0M6E3-F1
#
_cell.length_a   1.000
_cell.length_b   1.000
_cell.length_c   1.000
_cell.angle_alpha   90.00
_cell.angle_beta   90.00
_cell.angle_gamma   90.00
#
_symmetry.space_group_name_H-M   'P 1'
#
loop_
_entity.id
_entity.type
_entity.pdbx_description
1 polymer ?
#
loop_
_entity_poly.entity_id
_entity_poly.type
_entity_poly.pdbx_seq_one_letter_code
_entity_poly.pdbx_strand_id
1 'polypeptide(L)'
;MKRRIVYHCGPTNSGKTYEALQRFKEAKKGIYCGPLRLLAMEVFDKMNSHGVYCSLLTGQEKKRVPFANHVACTIEMVSVDEMYDVAVIDEIQMMADATRGFAWTRALLGVKADEIHLCGDPSVLDIVRKICAETGDELEVHHCERFKKLEVEAKTLLGDLKNVKSGDCVVAFSRREIFEVKLAIEKNTNHRCCVIYGALPPETRRQQANLFNDQDNEFDVLVASDAVGMGLNLNIRRVVFYNLSKYNGDKVVPVPATQVKQIAGRAGRRGSRFPVGLTTTLQLDDLAYLIECLKQPFDEVKKVGLFPFFEQVESFAAQLPDLNFPKILAKFAESCRLDGMYFFCKHDHIKKVANMLEKVKGLSLQDRFNFCFAPTNIRDPKSMYHLLRFASDYGQKVPASIAMGMPKGSARNDTELLDLETKHQVLSMYLWLSHQFDYESFPHGKKAEAMATDIADLLGQSLTKANWKPETRQSAGKPKPRKNEDGYDRPKSLITSYKE
;
A
#
# COMPACT_ATOMS: atom_id res chain seq x y z
N MET A 1 2.72 19.44 26.61
CA MET A 1 3.18 18.07 26.95
C MET A 1 4.62 17.98 26.49
N LYS A 2 5.53 17.45 27.31
CA LYS A 2 6.90 17.18 26.85
C LYS A 2 6.89 15.79 26.20
N ARG A 3 7.36 15.67 24.96
CA ARG A 3 7.40 14.38 24.25
C ARG A 3 8.85 13.98 23.98
N ARG A 4 9.13 12.69 24.05
CA ARG A 4 10.40 12.09 23.65
C ARG A 4 10.22 11.32 22.36
N ILE A 5 10.98 11.68 21.34
CA ILE A 5 11.00 11.05 20.03
C ILE A 5 12.18 10.08 19.98
N VAL A 6 11.91 8.79 19.74
CA VAL A 6 12.93 7.75 19.57
C VAL A 6 12.91 7.30 18.11
N TYR A 7 13.94 7.65 17.35
CA TYR A 7 14.07 7.31 15.95
C TYR A 7 14.87 6.03 15.76
N HIS A 8 14.19 4.95 15.37
CA HIS A 8 14.77 3.66 14.98
C HIS A 8 15.17 3.70 13.50
N CYS A 9 16.41 4.11 13.25
CA CYS A 9 16.96 4.37 11.92
C CYS A 9 17.67 3.14 11.36
N GLY A 10 17.17 2.57 10.26
CA GLY A 10 17.88 1.50 9.57
C GLY A 10 17.20 0.98 8.31
N PRO A 11 17.90 0.14 7.53
CA PRO A 11 17.35 -0.45 6.32
C PRO A 11 16.18 -1.40 6.62
N THR A 12 15.56 -1.95 5.58
CA THR A 12 14.61 -3.06 5.76
C THR A 12 15.33 -4.26 6.40
N ASN A 13 14.61 -5.01 7.23
CA ASN A 13 15.13 -6.19 7.94
C ASN A 13 16.26 -5.90 8.96
N SER A 14 16.21 -4.74 9.63
CA SER A 14 17.15 -4.35 10.69
C SER A 14 16.63 -4.52 12.12
N GLY A 15 15.34 -4.83 12.30
CA GLY A 15 14.75 -4.97 13.65
C GLY A 15 14.19 -3.70 14.26
N LYS A 16 14.33 -2.55 13.60
CA LYS A 16 13.78 -1.26 14.04
C LYS A 16 12.34 -1.34 14.57
N THR A 17 11.43 -1.93 13.79
CA THR A 17 10.02 -2.07 14.17
C THR A 17 9.84 -3.08 15.32
N TYR A 18 10.71 -4.08 15.45
CA TYR A 18 10.61 -5.06 16.55
C TYR A 18 10.90 -4.42 17.90
N GLU A 19 11.93 -3.58 18.00
CA GLU A 19 12.30 -2.87 19.23
C GLU A 19 11.22 -1.88 19.65
N ALA A 20 10.72 -1.06 18.72
CA ALA A 20 9.58 -0.17 18.97
C ALA A 20 8.34 -0.94 19.44
N LEU A 21 8.06 -2.10 18.85
CA LEU A 21 6.92 -2.93 19.26
C LEU A 21 7.10 -3.62 20.62
N GLN A 22 8.33 -3.84 21.11
CA GLN A 22 8.54 -4.30 22.49
C GLN A 22 8.12 -3.20 23.47
N ARG A 23 8.58 -1.97 23.22
CA ARG A 23 8.22 -0.83 24.07
C ARG A 23 6.71 -0.54 24.06
N PHE A 24 6.08 -0.63 22.90
CA PHE A 24 4.62 -0.56 22.76
C PHE A 24 3.89 -1.65 23.56
N LYS A 25 4.40 -2.89 23.54
CA LYS A 25 3.82 -4.01 24.30
C LYS A 25 3.88 -3.77 25.82
N GLU A 26 4.94 -3.15 26.32
CA GLU A 26 5.17 -2.87 27.74
C GLU A 26 4.41 -1.64 28.26
N ALA A 27 3.96 -0.76 27.36
CA ALA A 27 3.18 0.43 27.72
C ALA A 27 1.84 0.07 28.39
N LYS A 28 1.31 0.94 29.26
CA LYS A 28 -0.04 0.72 29.83
C LYS A 28 -1.11 1.06 28.80
N LYS A 29 -0.88 2.12 28.02
CA LYS A 29 -1.72 2.55 26.90
C LYS A 29 -0.84 2.91 25.71
N GLY A 30 -1.13 2.32 24.55
CA GLY A 30 -0.31 2.53 23.36
C GLY A 30 -1.08 2.60 22.05
N ILE A 31 -0.49 3.27 21.06
CA ILE A 31 -1.01 3.27 19.69
C ILE A 31 0.08 2.92 18.67
N TYR A 32 -0.23 1.98 17.78
CA TYR A 32 0.60 1.65 16.62
C TYR A 32 -0.05 2.20 15.35
N CYS A 33 0.73 2.89 14.53
CA CYS A 33 0.29 3.50 13.29
C CYS A 33 1.10 2.95 12.10
N GLY A 34 0.45 2.10 11.30
CA GLY A 34 1.08 1.47 10.13
C GLY A 34 0.69 2.11 8.79
N PRO A 35 1.54 2.01 7.75
CA PRO A 35 1.24 2.48 6.39
C PRO A 35 0.13 1.68 5.70
N LEU A 36 -0.15 0.47 6.16
CA LEU A 36 -0.98 -0.52 5.48
C LEU A 36 -1.93 -1.22 6.46
N ARG A 37 -3.13 -1.55 5.97
CA ARG A 37 -4.09 -2.41 6.69
C ARG A 37 -3.46 -3.71 7.17
N LEU A 38 -2.67 -4.35 6.30
CA LEU A 38 -1.97 -5.60 6.60
C LEU A 38 -1.07 -5.50 7.85
N LEU A 39 -0.33 -4.40 8.00
CA LEU A 39 0.54 -4.22 9.17
C LEU A 39 -0.24 -3.93 10.44
N ALA A 40 -1.31 -3.13 10.34
CA ALA A 40 -2.20 -2.89 11.47
C ALA A 40 -2.82 -4.21 11.96
N MET A 41 -3.27 -5.07 11.04
CA MET A 41 -3.77 -6.41 11.34
C MET A 41 -2.69 -7.32 11.94
N GLU A 42 -1.47 -7.32 11.40
CA GLU A 42 -0.36 -8.13 11.93
C GLU A 42 -0.01 -7.73 13.37
N VAL A 43 0.07 -6.43 13.66
CA VAL A 43 0.34 -5.96 15.02
C VAL A 43 -0.82 -6.25 15.96
N PHE A 44 -2.06 -6.07 15.51
CA PHE A 44 -3.26 -6.44 16.26
C PHE A 44 -3.25 -7.93 16.65
N ASP A 45 -3.06 -8.83 15.68
CA ASP A 45 -3.03 -10.28 15.93
C ASP A 45 -1.87 -10.65 16.86
N LYS A 46 -0.69 -10.06 16.63
CA LYS A 46 0.50 -10.32 17.43
C LYS A 46 0.34 -9.85 18.88
N MET A 47 -0.21 -8.67 19.14
CA MET A 47 -0.37 -8.21 20.51
C MET A 47 -1.36 -9.07 21.29
N ASN A 48 -2.51 -9.37 20.68
CA ASN A 48 -3.52 -10.21 21.32
C ASN A 48 -3.00 -11.63 21.58
N SER A 49 -2.19 -12.21 20.67
CA SER A 49 -1.57 -13.52 20.91
C SER A 49 -0.53 -13.53 22.03
N HIS A 50 0.04 -12.36 22.38
CA HIS A 50 0.94 -12.19 23.51
C HIS A 50 0.22 -11.71 24.79
N GLY A 51 -1.11 -11.72 24.82
CA GLY A 51 -1.92 -11.35 25.98
C GLY A 51 -2.09 -9.84 26.19
N VAL A 52 -1.75 -9.00 25.21
CA VAL A 52 -1.99 -7.56 25.25
C VAL A 52 -3.29 -7.24 24.51
N TYR A 53 -4.32 -6.81 25.25
CA TYR A 53 -5.62 -6.45 24.67
C TYR A 53 -5.47 -5.23 23.77
N CYS A 54 -5.54 -5.49 22.47
CA CYS A 54 -5.31 -4.50 21.42
C CYS A 54 -6.52 -4.45 20.49
N SER A 55 -7.07 -3.27 20.23
CA SER A 55 -8.12 -3.06 19.23
C SER A 55 -7.53 -2.75 17.85
N LEU A 56 -8.28 -3.03 16.77
CA LEU A 56 -7.89 -2.73 15.38
C LEU A 56 -8.75 -1.59 14.83
N LEU A 57 -8.11 -0.53 14.34
CA LEU A 57 -8.79 0.60 13.69
C LEU A 57 -8.20 0.89 12.31
N THR A 58 -8.90 0.46 11.26
CA THR A 58 -8.59 0.85 9.88
C THR A 58 -9.77 1.61 9.29
N GLY A 59 -9.59 2.19 8.10
CA GLY A 59 -10.71 2.87 7.42
C GLY A 59 -11.90 1.95 7.12
N GLN A 60 -11.65 0.65 6.88
CA GLN A 60 -12.66 -0.32 6.45
C GLN A 60 -13.12 -1.25 7.58
N GLU A 61 -12.33 -1.39 8.64
CA GLU A 61 -12.52 -2.40 9.67
C GLU A 61 -12.23 -1.80 11.05
N LYS A 62 -13.17 -1.97 11.98
CA LYS A 62 -13.04 -1.52 13.39
C LYS A 62 -13.35 -2.71 14.30
N LYS A 63 -12.31 -3.36 14.86
CA LYS A 63 -12.47 -4.43 15.86
C LYS A 63 -12.15 -3.90 17.24
N ARG A 64 -13.17 -3.83 18.10
CA ARG A 64 -13.00 -3.43 19.50
C ARG A 64 -12.80 -4.66 20.37
N VAL A 65 -11.69 -4.70 21.07
CA VAL A 65 -11.42 -5.70 22.10
C VAL A 65 -11.81 -5.07 23.46
N PRO A 66 -12.69 -5.71 24.26
CA PRO A 66 -13.07 -5.20 25.56
C PRO A 66 -11.85 -4.92 26.45
N PHE A 67 -11.86 -3.78 27.16
CA PHE A 67 -10.79 -3.35 28.07
C PHE A 67 -9.42 -3.17 27.40
N ALA A 68 -9.35 -3.08 26.07
CA ALA A 68 -8.11 -2.81 25.36
C ALA A 68 -7.59 -1.40 25.62
N ASN A 69 -6.34 -1.33 26.08
CA ASN A 69 -5.60 -0.07 26.22
C ASN A 69 -4.63 0.14 25.05
N HIS A 70 -4.53 -0.84 24.14
CA HIS A 70 -3.71 -0.73 22.94
C HIS A 70 -4.59 -0.64 21.71
N VAL A 71 -4.09 0.10 20.72
CA VAL A 71 -4.74 0.24 19.42
C VAL A 71 -3.70 0.04 18.32
N ALA A 72 -3.98 -0.83 17.36
CA ALA A 72 -3.26 -0.91 16.10
C ALA A 72 -4.13 -0.27 15.01
N CYS A 73 -3.60 0.71 14.30
CA CYS A 73 -4.33 1.45 13.28
C CYS A 73 -3.54 1.69 12.00
N THR A 74 -4.24 1.99 10.93
CA THR A 74 -3.61 2.68 9.78
C THR A 74 -3.29 4.11 10.18
N ILE A 75 -2.21 4.68 9.66
CA ILE A 75 -1.74 6.03 10.02
C ILE A 75 -2.83 7.10 9.86
N GLU A 76 -3.71 6.99 8.87
CA GLU A 76 -4.81 7.93 8.65
C GLU A 76 -5.86 7.92 9.77
N MET A 77 -5.96 6.82 10.51
CA MET A 77 -6.95 6.62 11.58
C MET A 77 -6.41 6.96 12.97
N VAL A 78 -5.19 7.51 13.06
CA VAL A 78 -4.58 7.87 14.35
C VAL A 78 -5.41 8.93 15.07
N SER A 79 -5.66 8.71 16.36
CA SER A 79 -6.26 9.71 17.23
C SER A 79 -5.20 10.68 17.72
N VAL A 80 -5.46 11.98 17.55
CA VAL A 80 -4.63 13.08 18.07
C VAL A 80 -5.26 13.71 19.32
N ASP A 81 -6.43 13.25 19.71
CA ASP A 81 -7.17 13.78 20.86
C ASP A 81 -6.85 13.01 22.14
N GLU A 82 -6.67 11.69 22.01
CA GLU A 82 -6.34 10.81 23.11
C GLU A 82 -4.87 10.88 23.53
N MET A 83 -4.63 10.73 24.83
CA MET A 83 -3.28 10.57 25.40
C MET A 83 -2.87 9.09 25.41
N TYR A 84 -1.59 8.84 25.15
CA TYR A 84 -0.95 7.52 25.17
C TYR A 84 0.39 7.58 25.93
N ASP A 85 0.85 6.46 26.46
CA ASP A 85 2.22 6.40 27.00
C ASP A 85 3.22 6.23 25.85
N VAL A 86 2.88 5.38 24.88
CA VAL A 86 3.75 5.04 23.74
C VAL A 86 2.99 5.09 22.43
N ALA A 87 3.51 5.81 21.44
CA ALA A 87 3.08 5.74 20.06
C ALA A 87 4.18 5.16 19.17
N VAL A 88 3.82 4.29 18.22
CA VAL A 88 4.74 3.78 17.20
C VAL A 88 4.26 4.23 15.83
N ILE A 89 5.08 4.96 15.10
CA ILE A 89 4.82 5.38 13.72
C ILE A 89 5.77 4.63 12.80
N ASP A 90 5.23 3.71 12.00
CA ASP A 90 6.02 2.85 11.10
C ASP A 90 6.18 3.47 9.70
N GLU A 91 7.28 3.12 9.05
CA GLU A 91 7.72 3.63 7.74
C GLU A 91 7.66 5.18 7.66
N ILE A 92 8.26 5.89 8.62
CA ILE A 92 8.17 7.36 8.75
C ILE A 92 8.61 8.12 7.49
N GLN A 93 9.48 7.55 6.66
CA GLN A 93 9.89 8.14 5.38
C GLN A 93 8.71 8.39 4.42
N MET A 94 7.58 7.70 4.62
CA MET A 94 6.34 7.93 3.88
C MET A 94 5.75 9.34 4.09
N MET A 95 6.24 10.12 5.06
CA MET A 95 5.92 11.55 5.15
C MET A 95 6.35 12.35 3.89
N ALA A 96 7.30 11.83 3.12
CA ALA A 96 7.70 12.37 1.82
C ALA A 96 6.76 11.97 0.67
N ASP A 97 5.79 11.08 0.89
CA ASP A 97 4.88 10.62 -0.17
C ASP A 97 4.02 11.76 -0.69
N ALA A 98 3.97 11.90 -2.02
CA ALA A 98 3.31 13.01 -2.68
C ALA A 98 1.80 13.10 -2.42
N THR A 99 1.14 11.99 -2.04
CA THR A 99 -0.32 11.92 -1.88
C THR A 99 -0.75 11.65 -0.44
N ARG A 100 -0.05 10.76 0.27
CA ARG A 100 -0.39 10.31 1.64
C ARG A 100 0.51 10.89 2.72
N GLY A 101 1.59 11.59 2.37
CA GLY A 101 2.60 12.06 3.33
C GLY A 101 2.04 12.90 4.47
N PHE A 102 0.95 13.64 4.22
CA PHE A 102 0.24 14.42 5.24
C PHE A 102 -0.19 13.60 6.47
N ALA A 103 -0.50 12.31 6.31
CA ALA A 103 -0.95 11.47 7.41
C ALA A 103 0.18 11.22 8.44
N TRP A 104 1.41 11.03 7.97
CA TRP A 104 2.59 10.90 8.84
C TRP A 104 2.96 12.21 9.49
N THR A 105 2.94 13.31 8.73
CA THR A 105 3.20 14.65 9.28
C THR A 105 2.20 14.98 10.38
N ARG A 106 0.90 14.69 10.16
CA ARG A 106 -0.15 14.82 11.17
C ARG A 106 0.13 13.96 12.41
N ALA A 107 0.52 12.70 12.22
CA ALA A 107 0.78 11.80 13.35
C ALA A 107 1.97 12.27 14.20
N LEU A 108 3.09 12.62 13.56
CA LEU A 108 4.28 13.11 14.24
C LEU A 108 4.00 14.40 15.04
N LEU A 109 3.29 15.36 14.44
CA LEU A 109 3.00 16.64 15.08
C LEU A 109 1.86 16.55 16.11
N GLY A 110 0.86 15.71 15.86
CA GLY A 110 -0.41 15.74 16.59
C GLY A 110 -0.60 14.67 17.65
N VAL A 111 0.10 13.53 17.59
CA VAL A 111 -0.09 12.46 18.58
C VAL A 111 0.39 12.93 19.95
N LYS A 112 -0.50 12.80 20.94
CA LYS A 112 -0.24 13.10 22.35
C LYS A 112 0.27 11.84 23.03
N ALA A 113 1.56 11.58 22.91
CA ALA A 113 2.22 10.48 23.61
C ALA A 113 3.48 10.94 24.35
N ASP A 114 3.78 10.33 25.48
CA ASP A 114 5.00 10.60 26.24
C ASP A 114 6.24 10.17 25.44
N GLU A 115 6.19 8.99 24.83
CA GLU A 115 7.23 8.45 23.93
C GLU A 115 6.66 8.16 22.53
N ILE A 116 7.28 8.71 21.49
CA ILE A 116 6.94 8.46 20.09
C ILE A 116 8.11 7.75 19.40
N HIS A 117 7.90 6.49 19.04
CA HIS A 117 8.86 5.65 18.35
C HIS A 117 8.64 5.74 16.84
N LEU A 118 9.61 6.31 16.13
CA LEU A 118 9.60 6.40 14.67
C LEU A 118 10.44 5.27 14.09
N CYS A 119 9.88 4.49 13.18
CA CYS A 119 10.61 3.44 12.47
C CYS A 119 10.77 3.84 11.00
N GLY A 120 12.01 3.96 10.52
CA GLY A 120 12.25 4.34 9.13
C GLY A 120 13.67 4.17 8.66
N ASP A 121 13.89 4.54 7.40
CA ASP A 121 15.22 4.68 6.82
C ASP A 121 15.79 6.11 7.06
N PRO A 122 17.08 6.37 6.86
CA PRO A 122 17.70 7.65 7.23
C PRO A 122 17.24 8.85 6.39
N SER A 123 16.47 8.66 5.31
CA SER A 123 16.17 9.72 4.33
C SER A 123 15.43 10.92 4.92
N VAL A 124 14.62 10.74 5.96
CA VAL A 124 13.83 11.83 6.60
C VAL A 124 14.36 12.26 7.96
N LEU A 125 15.49 11.70 8.42
CA LEU A 125 16.01 11.96 9.77
C LEU A 125 16.28 13.45 10.03
N ASP A 126 16.84 14.16 9.05
CA ASP A 126 17.18 15.57 9.20
C ASP A 126 15.95 16.48 9.24
N ILE A 127 14.88 16.13 8.53
CA ILE A 127 13.59 16.82 8.66
C ILE A 127 13.00 16.56 10.03
N VAL A 128 13.01 15.32 10.51
CA VAL A 128 12.49 15.00 11.84
C VAL A 128 13.27 15.75 12.93
N ARG A 129 14.60 15.85 12.80
CA ARG A 129 15.44 16.63 13.70
C ARG A 129 15.04 18.11 13.75
N LYS A 130 14.77 18.72 12.59
CA LYS A 130 14.30 20.11 12.51
C LYS A 130 12.92 20.27 13.14
N ILE A 131 11.98 19.36 12.84
CA ILE A 131 10.64 19.36 13.46
C ILE A 131 10.75 19.28 14.98
N CYS A 132 11.56 18.36 15.53
CA CYS A 132 11.74 18.21 16.98
C CYS A 132 12.32 19.48 17.62
N ALA A 133 13.25 20.15 16.93
CA ALA A 133 13.83 21.42 17.41
C ALA A 133 12.80 22.55 17.46
N GLU A 134 11.88 22.62 16.50
CA GLU A 134 10.80 23.61 16.45
C GLU A 134 9.70 23.34 17.50
N THR A 135 9.37 22.08 17.73
CA THR A 135 8.35 21.67 18.71
C THR A 135 8.89 21.62 20.14
N GLY A 136 10.22 21.63 20.31
CA GLY A 136 10.88 21.47 21.60
C GLY A 136 10.86 20.03 22.14
N ASP A 137 10.69 19.04 21.26
CA ASP A 137 10.73 17.63 21.64
C ASP A 137 12.17 17.11 21.76
N GLU A 138 12.39 16.16 22.67
CA GLU A 138 13.68 15.48 22.79
C GLU A 138 13.81 14.42 21.69
N LEU A 139 14.91 14.42 20.93
CA LEU A 139 15.17 13.41 19.89
C LEU A 139 16.35 12.51 20.25
N GLU A 140 16.09 11.21 20.30
CA GLU A 140 17.07 10.16 20.42
C GLU A 140 17.09 9.32 19.14
N VAL A 141 18.28 8.97 18.64
CA VAL A 141 18.43 8.21 17.39
C VAL A 141 19.12 6.87 17.69
N HIS A 142 18.45 5.78 17.35
CA HIS A 142 18.97 4.41 17.43
C HIS A 142 19.26 3.91 16.03
N HIS A 143 20.51 3.52 15.78
CA HIS A 143 20.92 2.97 14.48
C HIS A 143 20.83 1.45 14.50
N CYS A 144 20.03 0.88 13.60
CA CYS A 144 19.83 -0.55 13.47
C CYS A 144 20.46 -1.07 12.18
N GLU A 145 21.38 -2.04 12.28
CA GLU A 145 21.94 -2.74 11.14
C GLU A 145 21.08 -3.94 10.70
N ARG A 146 21.30 -4.41 9.47
CA ARG A 146 20.55 -5.54 8.91
C ARG A 146 20.90 -6.84 9.62
N PHE A 147 19.91 -7.65 10.01
CA PHE A 147 20.14 -8.92 10.72
C PHE A 147 20.92 -9.98 9.92
N LYS A 148 20.72 -10.02 8.61
CA LYS A 148 21.34 -11.00 7.70
C LYS A 148 21.87 -10.28 6.48
N LYS A 149 23.03 -10.71 5.98
CA LYS A 149 23.66 -10.13 4.78
C LYS A 149 22.73 -10.27 3.56
N LEU A 150 22.76 -9.25 2.71
CA LEU A 150 22.13 -9.25 1.39
C LEU A 150 23.24 -9.25 0.35
N GLU A 151 23.26 -10.25 -0.52
CA GLU A 151 24.28 -10.42 -1.55
C GLU A 151 23.64 -10.38 -2.94
N VAL A 152 24.30 -9.68 -3.85
CA VAL A 152 23.92 -9.68 -5.28
C VAL A 152 24.60 -10.88 -5.93
N GLU A 153 23.83 -11.77 -6.57
CA GLU A 153 24.43 -12.88 -7.29
C GLU A 153 25.16 -12.38 -8.54
N ALA A 154 26.36 -12.93 -8.78
CA ALA A 154 27.14 -12.61 -9.99
C ALA A 154 26.49 -13.12 -11.28
N LYS A 155 25.63 -14.15 -11.17
CA LYS A 155 24.90 -14.74 -12.31
C LYS A 155 23.43 -14.32 -12.24
N THR A 156 22.92 -13.85 -13.36
CA THR A 156 21.48 -13.63 -13.58
C THR A 156 20.79 -14.96 -13.88
N LEU A 157 19.47 -14.93 -14.09
CA LEU A 157 18.74 -16.11 -14.61
C LEU A 157 18.98 -16.34 -16.11
N LEU A 158 19.86 -15.55 -16.76
CA LEU A 158 20.21 -15.66 -18.17
C LEU A 158 18.99 -15.54 -19.10
N GLY A 159 17.99 -14.76 -18.70
CA GLY A 159 16.73 -14.64 -19.43
C GLY A 159 15.83 -15.87 -19.37
N ASP A 160 16.19 -16.93 -18.62
CA ASP A 160 15.44 -18.18 -18.56
C ASP A 160 14.81 -18.40 -17.18
N LEU A 161 13.48 -18.36 -17.14
CA LEU A 161 12.67 -18.61 -15.95
C LEU A 161 12.75 -20.07 -15.46
N LYS A 162 13.32 -21.00 -16.24
CA LYS A 162 13.62 -22.36 -15.77
C LYS A 162 14.67 -22.41 -14.67
N ASN A 163 15.47 -21.35 -14.53
CA ASN A 163 16.50 -21.23 -13.50
C ASN A 163 15.99 -20.74 -12.15
N VAL A 164 14.67 -20.55 -12.02
CA VAL A 164 13.99 -20.29 -10.75
C VAL A 164 14.16 -21.49 -9.81
N LYS A 165 14.27 -21.21 -8.51
CA LYS A 165 14.45 -22.20 -7.45
C LYS A 165 13.43 -21.98 -6.32
N SER A 166 13.19 -23.02 -5.53
CA SER A 166 12.38 -22.93 -4.31
C SER A 166 12.88 -21.80 -3.38
N GLY A 167 11.95 -20.95 -2.94
CA GLY A 167 12.20 -19.75 -2.14
C GLY A 167 12.48 -18.49 -2.96
N ASP A 168 12.45 -18.55 -4.29
CA ASP A 168 12.58 -17.37 -5.15
C ASP A 168 11.30 -16.51 -5.13
N CYS A 169 11.49 -15.19 -5.17
CA CYS A 169 10.46 -14.20 -5.40
C CYS A 169 10.77 -13.43 -6.68
N VAL A 170 10.04 -13.67 -7.76
CA VAL A 170 10.17 -12.94 -9.03
C VAL A 170 9.30 -11.70 -8.99
N VAL A 171 9.92 -10.52 -9.11
CA VAL A 171 9.25 -9.22 -9.00
C VAL A 171 9.05 -8.60 -10.38
N ALA A 172 7.80 -8.31 -10.72
CA ALA A 172 7.40 -7.66 -11.97
C ALA A 172 6.49 -6.45 -11.69
N PHE A 173 6.57 -5.40 -12.51
CA PHE A 173 5.88 -4.13 -12.22
C PHE A 173 4.54 -3.94 -12.94
N SER A 174 4.00 -5.00 -13.56
CA SER A 174 2.65 -5.02 -14.09
C SER A 174 1.92 -6.32 -13.79
N ARG A 175 0.60 -6.23 -13.57
CA ARG A 175 -0.27 -7.40 -13.36
C ARG A 175 -0.16 -8.41 -14.53
N ARG A 176 -0.03 -7.90 -15.75
CA ARG A 176 0.15 -8.71 -16.94
C ARG A 176 1.42 -9.55 -16.86
N GLU A 177 2.57 -8.92 -16.58
CA GLU A 177 3.85 -9.62 -16.47
C GLU A 177 3.82 -10.65 -15.33
N ILE A 178 3.17 -10.35 -14.21
CA ILE A 178 3.01 -11.29 -13.09
C ILE A 178 2.36 -12.60 -13.55
N PHE A 179 1.25 -12.53 -14.28
CA PHE A 179 0.59 -13.74 -14.79
C PHE A 179 1.37 -14.41 -15.92
N GLU A 180 2.06 -13.65 -16.78
CA GLU A 180 2.95 -14.21 -17.80
C GLU A 180 4.13 -15.00 -17.18
N VAL A 181 4.76 -14.44 -16.15
CA VAL A 181 5.85 -15.08 -15.39
C VAL A 181 5.36 -16.33 -14.66
N LYS A 182 4.23 -16.25 -13.96
CA LYS A 182 3.61 -17.42 -13.30
C LYS A 182 3.41 -18.57 -14.30
N LEU A 183 2.74 -18.29 -15.43
CA LEU A 183 2.49 -19.31 -16.45
C LEU A 183 3.78 -19.89 -17.03
N ALA A 184 4.79 -19.05 -17.25
CA ALA A 184 6.07 -19.49 -17.78
C ALA A 184 6.81 -20.41 -16.80
N ILE A 185 6.78 -20.12 -15.50
CA ILE A 185 7.40 -20.95 -14.47
C ILE A 185 6.65 -22.28 -14.35
N GLU A 186 5.32 -22.25 -14.16
CA GLU A 186 4.51 -23.46 -13.94
C GLU A 186 4.44 -24.37 -15.16
N LYS A 187 4.62 -23.83 -16.38
CA LYS A 187 4.65 -24.64 -17.62
C LYS A 187 6.01 -25.31 -17.86
N ASN A 188 7.10 -24.66 -17.48
CA ASN A 188 8.45 -25.08 -17.87
C ASN A 188 9.25 -25.68 -16.72
N THR A 189 8.71 -25.67 -15.49
CA THR A 189 9.34 -26.19 -14.28
C THR A 189 8.31 -26.99 -13.47
N ASN A 190 8.77 -27.67 -12.43
CA ASN A 190 7.90 -28.37 -11.49
C ASN A 190 7.45 -27.48 -10.32
N HIS A 191 7.78 -26.17 -10.35
CA HIS A 191 7.45 -25.22 -9.30
C HIS A 191 6.03 -24.70 -9.43
N ARG A 192 5.38 -24.43 -8.28
CA ARG A 192 4.10 -23.72 -8.25
C ARG A 192 4.25 -22.35 -7.65
N CYS A 193 3.51 -21.40 -8.22
CA CYS A 193 3.68 -19.99 -7.93
C CYS A 193 2.50 -19.42 -7.13
N CYS A 194 2.81 -18.82 -5.98
CA CYS A 194 1.94 -17.85 -5.32
C CYS A 194 1.98 -16.50 -6.05
N VAL A 195 0.90 -15.72 -5.94
CA VAL A 195 0.80 -14.41 -6.62
C VAL A 195 0.43 -13.30 -5.65
N ILE A 196 1.20 -12.21 -5.64
CA ILE A 196 0.92 -11.03 -4.80
C ILE A 196 1.07 -9.73 -5.60
N TYR A 197 0.00 -8.96 -5.76
CA TYR A 197 0.04 -7.61 -6.33
C TYR A 197 -0.87 -6.66 -5.57
N GLY A 198 -0.64 -5.35 -5.74
CA GLY A 198 -1.24 -4.31 -4.90
C GLY A 198 -2.77 -4.23 -4.88
N ALA A 199 -3.44 -4.65 -5.96
CA ALA A 199 -4.91 -4.63 -6.05
C ALA A 199 -5.59 -5.75 -5.24
N LEU A 200 -4.83 -6.77 -4.80
CA LEU A 200 -5.37 -7.88 -4.03
C LEU A 200 -5.80 -7.43 -2.62
N PRO A 201 -6.93 -7.96 -2.12
CA PRO A 201 -7.36 -7.76 -0.73
C PRO A 201 -6.26 -8.14 0.27
N PRO A 202 -6.16 -7.45 1.42
CA PRO A 202 -5.27 -7.85 2.53
C PRO A 202 -5.41 -9.33 2.89
N GLU A 203 -6.63 -9.84 2.95
CA GLU A 203 -6.98 -11.20 3.33
C GLU A 203 -6.41 -12.20 2.32
N THR A 204 -6.64 -11.97 1.02
CA THR A 204 -6.07 -12.78 -0.06
C THR A 204 -4.53 -12.71 -0.09
N ARG A 205 -3.94 -11.53 0.14
CA ARG A 205 -2.47 -11.38 0.22
C ARG A 205 -1.88 -12.18 1.37
N ARG A 206 -2.53 -12.19 2.52
CA ARG A 206 -2.14 -13.00 3.68
C ARG A 206 -2.25 -14.49 3.39
N GLN A 207 -3.34 -14.93 2.74
CA GLN A 207 -3.49 -16.33 2.31
C GLN A 207 -2.36 -16.77 1.37
N GLN A 208 -2.04 -15.98 0.35
CA GLN A 208 -0.94 -16.28 -0.58
C GLN A 208 0.43 -16.25 0.11
N ALA A 209 0.65 -15.33 1.06
CA ALA A 209 1.88 -15.27 1.85
C ALA A 209 2.04 -16.50 2.76
N ASN A 210 0.95 -16.93 3.42
CA ASN A 210 0.95 -18.13 4.25
C ASN A 210 1.25 -19.37 3.41
N LEU A 211 0.62 -19.49 2.24
CA LEU A 211 0.84 -20.59 1.30
C LEU A 211 2.32 -20.67 0.87
N PHE A 212 2.93 -19.54 0.51
CA PHE A 212 4.35 -19.48 0.15
C PHE A 212 5.31 -19.76 1.32
N ASN A 213 4.92 -19.39 2.55
CA ASN A 213 5.77 -19.56 3.72
C ASN A 213 5.76 -20.98 4.28
N ASP A 214 4.67 -21.70 4.06
CA ASP A 214 4.47 -23.09 4.47
C ASP A 214 5.32 -24.02 3.59
N GLN A 215 6.05 -24.93 4.24
CA GLN A 215 7.01 -25.83 3.59
C GLN A 215 6.38 -27.17 3.22
N ASP A 216 5.19 -27.47 3.76
CA ASP A 216 4.52 -28.76 3.61
C ASP A 216 3.55 -28.75 2.41
N ASN A 217 3.71 -27.78 1.50
CA ASN A 217 2.92 -27.68 0.28
C ASN A 217 3.80 -27.48 -0.97
N GLU A 218 3.15 -27.54 -2.13
CA GLU A 218 3.75 -27.49 -3.47
C GLU A 218 4.10 -26.07 -3.97
N PHE A 219 3.68 -25.01 -3.26
CA PHE A 219 3.87 -23.61 -3.65
C PHE A 219 5.15 -23.04 -3.07
N ASP A 220 6.23 -23.19 -3.82
CA ASP A 220 7.58 -22.84 -3.37
C ASP A 220 8.18 -21.61 -4.06
N VAL A 221 7.46 -20.98 -4.99
CA VAL A 221 7.87 -19.76 -5.70
C VAL A 221 6.83 -18.66 -5.52
N LEU A 222 7.28 -17.42 -5.39
CA LEU A 222 6.42 -16.23 -5.35
C LEU A 222 6.60 -15.37 -6.60
N VAL A 223 5.51 -14.98 -7.24
CA VAL A 223 5.53 -13.95 -8.29
C VAL A 223 4.77 -12.72 -7.77
N ALA A 224 5.43 -11.57 -7.74
CA ALA A 224 4.88 -10.42 -7.06
C ALA A 224 5.13 -9.06 -7.73
N SER A 225 4.33 -8.06 -7.36
CA SER A 225 4.63 -6.66 -7.65
C SER A 225 5.48 -6.03 -6.54
N ASP A 226 5.83 -4.76 -6.71
CA ASP A 226 6.39 -3.91 -5.66
C ASP A 226 5.58 -3.87 -4.34
N ALA A 227 4.35 -4.41 -4.32
CA ALA A 227 3.54 -4.58 -3.13
C ALA A 227 4.20 -5.46 -2.05
N VAL A 228 5.17 -6.33 -2.39
CA VAL A 228 5.94 -7.09 -1.37
C VAL A 228 6.97 -6.25 -0.64
N GLY A 229 7.25 -5.03 -1.12
CA GLY A 229 8.18 -4.10 -0.50
C GLY A 229 7.77 -3.71 0.92
N MET A 230 6.50 -3.88 1.31
CA MET A 230 5.98 -3.59 2.65
C MET A 230 4.79 -4.49 3.03
N GLY A 231 4.59 -4.68 4.34
CA GLY A 231 3.34 -5.23 4.86
C GLY A 231 3.10 -6.74 4.83
N LEU A 232 4.08 -7.55 4.45
CA LEU A 232 4.01 -8.99 4.59
C LEU A 232 5.32 -9.56 5.13
N ASN A 233 5.20 -10.55 6.02
CA ASN A 233 6.32 -11.38 6.43
C ASN A 233 6.45 -12.58 5.47
N LEU A 234 7.49 -12.57 4.64
CA LEU A 234 7.71 -13.57 3.59
C LEU A 234 9.08 -14.22 3.77
N ASN A 235 9.13 -15.55 3.66
CA ASN A 235 10.34 -16.37 3.76
C ASN A 235 11.08 -16.45 2.42
N ILE A 236 11.48 -15.30 1.88
CA ILE A 236 12.15 -15.22 0.58
C ILE A 236 13.64 -15.53 0.72
N ARG A 237 14.13 -16.48 -0.08
CA ARG A 237 15.55 -16.78 -0.25
C ARG A 237 16.23 -15.75 -1.15
N ARG A 238 15.65 -15.57 -2.34
CA ARG A 238 16.23 -14.78 -3.42
C ARG A 238 15.17 -13.92 -4.08
N VAL A 239 15.45 -12.62 -4.20
CA VAL A 239 14.63 -11.71 -5.00
C VAL A 239 15.19 -11.67 -6.43
N VAL A 240 14.33 -11.88 -7.41
CA VAL A 240 14.68 -11.81 -8.83
C VAL A 240 13.89 -10.68 -9.47
N PHE A 241 14.55 -9.63 -9.92
CA PHE A 241 13.87 -8.58 -10.68
C PHE A 241 13.64 -9.05 -12.12
N TYR A 242 12.37 -9.15 -12.52
CA TYR A 242 12.00 -9.50 -13.90
C TYR A 242 12.43 -8.43 -14.90
N ASN A 243 12.31 -7.17 -14.51
CA ASN A 243 12.86 -5.99 -15.16
C ASN A 243 13.13 -4.92 -14.09
N LEU A 244 13.91 -3.88 -14.39
CA LEU A 244 14.13 -2.72 -13.50
C LEU A 244 13.54 -1.41 -14.05
N SER A 245 12.48 -1.55 -14.84
CA SER A 245 11.75 -0.42 -15.43
C SER A 245 10.25 -0.59 -15.20
N LYS A 246 9.56 0.51 -14.87
CA LYS A 246 8.11 0.49 -14.62
C LYS A 246 7.38 1.63 -15.30
N TYR A 247 6.10 1.42 -15.59
CA TYR A 247 5.23 2.47 -16.11
C TYR A 247 4.73 3.36 -14.97
N ASN A 248 5.03 4.66 -15.03
CA ASN A 248 4.60 5.61 -13.99
C ASN A 248 3.23 6.25 -14.26
N GLY A 249 2.55 5.90 -15.35
CA GLY A 249 1.32 6.53 -15.80
C GLY A 249 1.46 7.35 -17.08
N ASP A 250 2.68 7.76 -17.42
CA ASP A 250 3.01 8.48 -18.66
C ASP A 250 4.01 7.71 -19.50
N LYS A 251 5.17 7.37 -18.91
CA LYS A 251 6.27 6.70 -19.58
C LYS A 251 6.85 5.58 -18.74
N VAL A 252 7.64 4.73 -19.40
CA VAL A 252 8.45 3.73 -18.73
C VAL A 252 9.68 4.44 -18.15
N VAL A 253 9.90 4.29 -16.85
CA VAL A 253 11.02 4.89 -16.11
C VAL A 253 11.76 3.82 -15.31
N PRO A 254 13.06 4.01 -15.03
CA PRO A 254 13.79 3.14 -14.11
C PRO A 254 13.12 3.09 -12.74
N VAL A 255 13.19 1.93 -12.08
CA VAL A 255 12.70 1.75 -10.71
C VAL A 255 13.64 2.51 -9.77
N PRO A 256 13.14 3.41 -8.89
CA PRO A 256 13.99 4.19 -7.99
C PRO A 256 14.81 3.31 -7.04
N ALA A 257 16.04 3.73 -6.72
CA ALA A 257 16.95 2.99 -5.84
C ALA A 257 16.33 2.67 -4.46
N THR A 258 15.55 3.59 -3.89
CA THR A 258 14.81 3.38 -2.64
C THR A 258 13.84 2.20 -2.73
N GLN A 259 13.09 2.10 -3.84
CA GLN A 259 12.17 1.00 -4.09
C GLN A 259 12.92 -0.32 -4.34
N VAL A 260 14.03 -0.29 -5.09
CA VAL A 260 14.89 -1.46 -5.32
C VAL A 260 15.43 -2.01 -3.99
N LYS A 261 15.99 -1.14 -3.12
CA LYS A 261 16.46 -1.52 -1.77
C LYS A 261 15.35 -2.11 -0.90
N GLN A 262 14.16 -1.52 -0.95
CA GLN A 262 13.02 -1.97 -0.16
C GLN A 262 12.57 -3.39 -0.58
N ILE A 263 12.52 -3.65 -1.88
CA ILE A 263 12.13 -4.95 -2.46
C ILE A 263 13.23 -5.99 -2.24
N ALA A 264 14.47 -5.71 -2.65
CA ALA A 264 15.61 -6.63 -2.49
C ALA A 264 15.83 -6.97 -1.01
N GLY A 265 15.57 -6.01 -0.12
CA GLY A 265 15.70 -6.20 1.31
C GLY A 265 14.69 -7.17 1.94
N ARG A 266 13.70 -7.66 1.17
CA ARG A 266 12.78 -8.73 1.60
C ARG A 266 13.43 -10.12 1.58
N ALA A 267 14.56 -10.31 0.90
CA ALA A 267 15.32 -11.56 0.96
C ALA A 267 16.02 -11.75 2.32
N GLY A 268 15.99 -12.97 2.85
CA GLY A 268 16.72 -13.31 4.09
C GLY A 268 16.21 -12.58 5.33
N ARG A 269 14.90 -12.50 5.53
CA ARG A 269 14.32 -11.86 6.72
C ARG A 269 14.68 -12.58 8.03
N ARG A 270 14.62 -11.86 9.16
CA ARG A 270 14.68 -12.46 10.50
C ARG A 270 13.58 -13.52 10.63
N GLY A 271 13.94 -14.71 11.14
CA GLY A 271 13.05 -15.87 11.20
C GLY A 271 13.00 -16.71 9.91
N SER A 272 13.57 -16.22 8.80
CA SER A 272 13.73 -17.05 7.59
C SER A 272 14.74 -18.17 7.84
N ARG A 273 14.51 -19.35 7.23
CA ARG A 273 15.46 -20.47 7.20
C ARG A 273 16.75 -20.16 6.42
N PHE A 274 16.75 -19.14 5.57
CA PHE A 274 17.89 -18.81 4.73
C PHE A 274 18.90 -17.92 5.49
N PRO A 275 20.18 -18.30 5.60
CA PRO A 275 21.18 -17.54 6.37
C PRO A 275 21.59 -16.24 5.68
N VAL A 276 21.54 -16.20 4.35
CA VAL A 276 21.87 -15.05 3.50
C VAL A 276 20.67 -14.76 2.59
N GLY A 277 20.34 -13.48 2.43
CA GLY A 277 19.38 -13.04 1.42
C GLY A 277 20.10 -12.81 0.09
N LEU A 278 19.54 -13.34 -1.00
CA LEU A 278 20.10 -13.16 -2.33
C LEU A 278 19.24 -12.19 -3.16
N THR A 279 19.86 -11.49 -4.09
CA THR A 279 19.14 -10.71 -5.09
C THR A 279 19.83 -10.77 -6.44
N THR A 280 19.06 -10.81 -7.51
CA THR A 280 19.59 -10.84 -8.89
C THR A 280 18.53 -10.32 -9.87
N THR A 281 18.85 -10.31 -11.15
CA THR A 281 17.97 -9.91 -12.25
C THR A 281 17.70 -11.08 -13.18
N LEU A 282 16.62 -11.00 -13.96
CA LEU A 282 16.37 -11.95 -15.04
C LEU A 282 17.35 -11.73 -16.19
N GLN A 283 17.47 -10.48 -16.64
CA GLN A 283 18.32 -10.07 -17.76
C GLN A 283 19.68 -9.55 -17.27
N LEU A 284 20.74 -9.77 -18.05
CA LEU A 284 22.09 -9.31 -17.72
C LEU A 284 22.20 -7.79 -17.70
N ASP A 285 21.52 -7.11 -18.62
CA ASP A 285 21.58 -5.65 -18.78
C ASP A 285 21.10 -4.89 -17.53
N ASP A 286 20.17 -5.49 -16.77
CA ASP A 286 19.63 -4.90 -15.53
C ASP A 286 20.57 -5.06 -14.33
N LEU A 287 21.56 -5.98 -14.36
CA LEU A 287 22.36 -6.34 -13.19
C LEU A 287 23.24 -5.18 -12.71
N ALA A 288 23.82 -4.42 -13.64
CA ALA A 288 24.66 -3.27 -13.31
C ALA A 288 23.85 -2.19 -12.55
N TYR A 289 22.64 -1.89 -13.02
CA TYR A 289 21.74 -0.94 -12.39
C TYR A 289 21.26 -1.41 -11.01
N LEU A 290 21.01 -2.71 -10.83
CA LEU A 290 20.71 -3.29 -9.51
C LEU A 290 21.86 -3.03 -8.51
N ILE A 291 23.10 -3.30 -8.92
CA ILE A 291 24.28 -3.12 -8.08
C ILE A 291 24.45 -1.64 -7.70
N GLU A 292 24.27 -0.73 -8.67
CA GLU A 292 24.32 0.71 -8.44
C GLU A 292 23.27 1.16 -7.41
N CYS A 293 22.01 0.75 -7.61
CA CYS A 293 20.90 1.07 -6.72
C CYS A 293 21.14 0.62 -5.27
N LEU A 294 21.74 -0.56 -5.06
CA LEU A 294 22.01 -1.08 -3.73
C LEU A 294 23.22 -0.41 -3.05
N LYS A 295 24.18 0.11 -3.83
CA LYS A 295 25.35 0.85 -3.31
C LYS A 295 25.07 2.32 -3.04
N GLN A 296 24.14 2.93 -3.78
CA GLN A 296 23.77 4.34 -3.59
C GLN A 296 23.38 4.57 -2.13
N PRO A 297 23.75 5.70 -1.49
CA PRO A 297 23.20 6.08 -0.18
C PRO A 297 21.69 6.37 -0.28
N PHE A 298 21.03 6.61 0.85
CA PHE A 298 19.66 7.11 0.81
C PHE A 298 19.70 8.60 0.47
N ASP A 299 18.86 9.02 -0.47
CA ASP A 299 18.73 10.43 -0.80
C ASP A 299 18.03 11.15 0.35
N GLU A 300 18.58 12.29 0.79
CA GLU A 300 17.97 13.11 1.81
C GLU A 300 16.66 13.72 1.29
N VAL A 301 15.58 13.50 2.03
CA VAL A 301 14.30 14.14 1.78
C VAL A 301 14.38 15.58 2.27
N LYS A 302 13.96 16.52 1.41
CA LYS A 302 13.98 17.96 1.71
C LYS A 302 12.63 18.53 2.12
N LYS A 303 11.53 17.85 1.75
CA LYS A 303 10.16 18.32 2.02
C LYS A 303 9.21 17.19 2.39
N VAL A 304 8.21 17.50 3.20
CA VAL A 304 7.19 16.54 3.67
C VAL A 304 5.77 17.05 3.45
N GLY A 305 4.83 16.11 3.34
CA GLY A 305 3.48 16.39 2.88
C GLY A 305 2.62 17.06 3.96
N LEU A 306 1.77 17.99 3.53
CA LEU A 306 0.65 18.55 4.30
C LEU A 306 -0.63 18.50 3.47
N PHE A 307 -1.76 18.39 4.15
CA PHE A 307 -3.09 18.45 3.55
C PHE A 307 -4.07 19.05 4.56
N PRO A 308 -5.04 19.88 4.14
CA PRO A 308 -5.94 20.55 5.07
C PRO A 308 -6.95 19.60 5.73
N PHE A 309 -7.32 19.97 6.95
CA PHE A 309 -8.45 19.37 7.65
C PHE A 309 -9.78 19.94 7.15
N PHE A 310 -10.88 19.23 7.43
CA PHE A 310 -12.20 19.65 7.01
C PHE A 310 -12.54 21.05 7.56
N GLU A 311 -12.23 21.31 8.82
CA GLU A 311 -12.52 22.58 9.51
C GLU A 311 -11.80 23.77 8.84
N GLN A 312 -10.58 23.54 8.33
CA GLN A 312 -9.83 24.54 7.59
C GLN A 312 -10.47 24.82 6.23
N VAL A 313 -10.91 23.77 5.53
CA VAL A 313 -11.62 23.90 4.26
C VAL A 313 -12.99 24.55 4.45
N GLU A 314 -13.71 24.24 5.52
CA GLU A 314 -14.99 24.82 5.87
C GLU A 314 -14.87 26.32 6.19
N SER A 315 -13.90 26.70 7.03
CA SER A 315 -13.62 28.10 7.34
C SER A 315 -13.25 28.91 6.09
N PHE A 316 -12.50 28.32 5.17
CA PHE A 316 -12.17 28.94 3.89
C PHE A 316 -13.38 29.02 2.94
N ALA A 317 -14.19 27.97 2.89
CA ALA A 317 -15.41 27.92 2.07
C ALA A 317 -16.44 28.97 2.50
N ALA A 318 -16.53 29.28 3.79
CA ALA A 318 -17.41 30.31 4.33
C ALA A 318 -17.13 31.72 3.73
N GLN A 319 -15.91 31.96 3.25
CA GLN A 319 -15.51 33.22 2.61
C GLN A 319 -15.79 33.22 1.09
N LEU A 320 -16.19 32.09 0.52
CA LEU A 320 -16.35 31.86 -0.93
C LEU A 320 -17.66 31.10 -1.24
N PRO A 321 -18.84 31.67 -0.88
CA PRO A 321 -20.11 30.94 -0.91
C PRO A 321 -20.55 30.50 -2.31
N ASP A 322 -20.10 31.19 -3.36
CA ASP A 322 -20.50 30.91 -4.75
C ASP A 322 -19.65 29.82 -5.43
N LEU A 323 -18.64 29.28 -4.74
CA LEU A 323 -17.75 28.28 -5.32
C LEU A 323 -18.18 26.87 -4.95
N ASN A 324 -18.12 25.98 -5.94
CA ASN A 324 -18.26 24.55 -5.70
C ASN A 324 -17.03 23.98 -5.00
N PHE A 325 -17.20 22.82 -4.35
CA PHE A 325 -16.14 22.17 -3.58
C PHE A 325 -14.80 21.95 -4.35
N PRO A 326 -14.79 21.49 -5.61
CA PRO A 326 -13.55 21.38 -6.39
C PRO A 326 -12.80 22.72 -6.53
N LYS A 327 -13.52 23.82 -6.79
CA LYS A 327 -12.93 25.16 -6.91
C LYS A 327 -12.45 25.69 -5.56
N ILE A 328 -13.18 25.43 -4.47
CA ILE A 328 -12.76 25.76 -3.11
C ILE A 328 -11.41 25.09 -2.80
N LEU A 329 -11.30 23.78 -3.04
CA LEU A 329 -10.06 23.04 -2.76
C LEU A 329 -8.88 23.51 -3.63
N ALA A 330 -9.13 23.82 -4.91
CA ALA A 330 -8.11 24.37 -5.80
C ALA A 330 -7.61 25.74 -5.31
N LYS A 331 -8.54 26.67 -5.00
CA LYS A 331 -8.18 27.99 -4.46
C LYS A 331 -7.48 27.90 -3.11
N PHE A 332 -7.88 26.95 -2.26
CA PHE A 332 -7.21 26.71 -0.99
C PHE A 332 -5.74 26.35 -1.23
N ALA A 333 -5.47 25.38 -2.11
CA ALA A 333 -4.12 24.96 -2.44
C ALA A 333 -3.28 26.10 -3.08
N GLU A 334 -3.89 26.94 -3.92
CA GLU A 334 -3.23 28.11 -4.53
C GLU A 334 -2.93 29.23 -3.52
N SER A 335 -3.78 29.38 -2.51
CA SER A 335 -3.65 30.42 -1.47
C SER A 335 -2.74 30.01 -0.31
N CYS A 336 -2.42 28.72 -0.19
CA CYS A 336 -1.58 28.19 0.88
C CYS A 336 -0.15 28.73 0.80
N ARG A 337 0.34 29.26 1.92
CA ARG A 337 1.76 29.55 2.13
C ARG A 337 2.32 28.48 3.04
N LEU A 338 3.31 27.74 2.53
CA LEU A 338 3.97 26.67 3.27
C LEU A 338 5.41 27.06 3.54
N ASP A 339 5.91 26.70 4.72
CA ASP A 339 7.34 26.77 4.98
C ASP A 339 8.13 25.87 4.00
N GLY A 340 9.39 26.21 3.75
CA GLY A 340 10.26 25.53 2.78
C GLY A 340 10.41 24.03 3.00
N MET A 341 10.18 23.53 4.22
CA MET A 341 10.23 22.11 4.57
C MET A 341 8.95 21.32 4.23
N TYR A 342 7.89 21.98 3.78
CA TYR A 342 6.61 21.32 3.51
C TYR A 342 6.18 21.46 2.05
N PHE A 343 5.34 20.54 1.59
CA PHE A 343 4.65 20.63 0.31
C PHE A 343 3.17 20.26 0.46
N PHE A 344 2.33 20.84 -0.40
CA PHE A 344 0.92 20.51 -0.45
C PHE A 344 0.73 19.17 -1.17
N CYS A 345 0.15 18.17 -0.51
CA CYS A 345 -0.06 16.84 -1.11
C CYS A 345 -0.91 16.92 -2.39
N LYS A 346 -0.53 16.11 -3.37
CA LYS A 346 -1.26 15.91 -4.62
C LYS A 346 -2.63 15.30 -4.32
N HIS A 347 -3.66 15.88 -4.93
CA HIS A 347 -5.06 15.56 -4.65
C HIS A 347 -5.88 15.42 -5.93
N ASP A 348 -5.26 14.92 -7.01
CA ASP A 348 -5.92 14.71 -8.30
C ASP A 348 -7.08 13.70 -8.20
N HIS A 349 -6.94 12.69 -7.35
CA HIS A 349 -8.00 11.71 -7.08
C HIS A 349 -9.20 12.39 -6.39
N ILE A 350 -8.95 13.20 -5.37
CA ILE A 350 -9.97 13.98 -4.65
C ILE A 350 -10.68 14.91 -5.64
N LYS A 351 -9.94 15.64 -6.49
CA LYS A 351 -10.51 16.53 -7.53
C LYS A 351 -11.43 15.77 -8.49
N LYS A 352 -11.01 14.61 -8.98
CA LYS A 352 -11.81 13.81 -9.91
C LYS A 352 -13.12 13.32 -9.29
N VAL A 353 -13.07 12.86 -8.03
CA VAL A 353 -14.26 12.46 -7.28
C VAL A 353 -15.15 13.68 -6.99
N ALA A 354 -14.58 14.78 -6.52
CA ALA A 354 -15.30 16.03 -6.23
C ALA A 354 -16.08 16.55 -7.45
N ASN A 355 -15.47 16.55 -8.64
CA ASN A 355 -16.12 16.94 -9.89
C ASN A 355 -17.29 16.01 -10.25
N MET A 356 -17.12 14.70 -10.04
CA MET A 356 -18.21 13.74 -10.28
C MET A 356 -19.39 13.97 -9.33
N LEU A 357 -19.12 14.23 -8.06
CA LEU A 357 -20.13 14.43 -7.02
C LEU A 357 -20.89 15.75 -7.14
N GLU A 358 -20.40 16.73 -7.93
CA GLU A 358 -21.10 18.01 -8.14
C GLU A 358 -22.55 17.81 -8.61
N LYS A 359 -22.80 16.80 -9.44
CA LYS A 359 -24.13 16.47 -9.97
C LYS A 359 -25.08 15.88 -8.93
N VAL A 360 -24.56 15.43 -7.80
CA VAL A 360 -25.35 14.83 -6.72
C VAL A 360 -25.95 15.93 -5.86
N LYS A 361 -27.28 15.93 -5.76
CA LYS A 361 -28.04 16.84 -4.89
C LYS A 361 -28.12 16.26 -3.47
N GLY A 362 -28.33 17.13 -2.48
CA GLY A 362 -28.54 16.71 -1.08
C GLY A 362 -27.26 16.44 -0.28
N LEU A 363 -26.07 16.66 -0.84
CA LEU A 363 -24.79 16.56 -0.12
C LEU A 363 -24.35 17.91 0.43
N SER A 364 -24.10 17.97 1.74
CA SER A 364 -23.42 19.10 2.39
C SER A 364 -21.95 19.19 1.99
N LEU A 365 -21.27 20.27 2.40
CA LEU A 365 -19.83 20.42 2.20
C LEU A 365 -19.04 19.29 2.89
N GLN A 366 -19.46 18.90 4.10
CA GLN A 366 -18.85 17.82 4.87
C GLN A 366 -19.05 16.47 4.20
N ASP A 367 -20.26 16.19 3.71
CA ASP A 367 -20.53 14.94 2.98
C ASP A 367 -19.65 14.85 1.74
N ARG A 368 -19.57 15.94 0.95
CA ARG A 368 -18.72 16.00 -0.25
C ARG A 368 -17.26 15.76 0.10
N PHE A 369 -16.77 16.38 1.16
CA PHE A 369 -15.41 16.15 1.65
C PHE A 369 -15.20 14.68 1.98
N ASN A 370 -16.03 14.08 2.83
CA ASN A 370 -15.92 12.69 3.26
C ASN A 370 -15.99 11.70 2.07
N PHE A 371 -16.94 11.86 1.15
CA PHE A 371 -17.03 11.01 -0.04
C PHE A 371 -15.78 11.11 -0.94
N CYS A 372 -15.08 12.24 -0.97
CA CYS A 372 -13.86 12.37 -1.77
C CYS A 372 -12.65 11.61 -1.19
N PHE A 373 -12.68 11.30 0.10
CA PHE A 373 -11.68 10.46 0.76
C PHE A 373 -12.01 8.97 0.75
N ALA A 374 -13.17 8.59 0.22
CA ALA A 374 -13.54 7.20 0.09
C ALA A 374 -12.53 6.44 -0.78
N PRO A 375 -12.07 5.25 -0.34
CA PRO A 375 -11.02 4.48 -1.01
C PRO A 375 -11.54 3.91 -2.34
N THR A 376 -11.38 4.67 -3.43
CA THR A 376 -11.91 4.34 -4.76
C THR A 376 -10.82 4.29 -5.81
N ASN A 377 -10.84 3.25 -6.65
CA ASN A 377 -10.02 3.22 -7.85
C ASN A 377 -10.62 4.09 -8.96
N ILE A 378 -10.15 5.33 -9.07
CA ILE A 378 -10.64 6.31 -10.06
C ILE A 378 -10.41 5.93 -11.53
N ARG A 379 -9.63 4.87 -11.79
CA ARG A 379 -9.39 4.32 -13.13
C ARG A 379 -10.37 3.20 -13.49
N ASP A 380 -11.12 2.68 -12.53
CA ASP A 380 -12.14 1.66 -12.74
C ASP A 380 -13.54 2.30 -12.85
N PRO A 381 -14.18 2.28 -14.04
CA PRO A 381 -15.51 2.83 -14.23
C PRO A 381 -16.58 2.20 -13.32
N LYS A 382 -16.47 0.90 -13.02
CA LYS A 382 -17.43 0.21 -12.15
C LYS A 382 -17.34 0.74 -10.71
N SER A 383 -16.12 0.87 -10.19
CA SER A 383 -15.88 1.47 -8.87
C SER A 383 -16.43 2.91 -8.78
N MET A 384 -16.16 3.74 -9.79
CA MET A 384 -16.69 5.12 -9.84
C MET A 384 -18.22 5.18 -9.94
N TYR A 385 -18.83 4.27 -10.70
CA TYR A 385 -20.28 4.15 -10.79
C TYR A 385 -20.91 3.83 -9.42
N HIS A 386 -20.34 2.88 -8.67
CA HIS A 386 -20.84 2.54 -7.34
C HIS A 386 -20.65 3.69 -6.33
N LEU A 387 -19.54 4.43 -6.40
CA LEU A 387 -19.34 5.62 -5.56
C LEU A 387 -20.42 6.67 -5.83
N LEU A 388 -20.68 6.97 -7.11
CA LEU A 388 -21.72 7.92 -7.50
C LEU A 388 -23.10 7.45 -7.03
N ARG A 389 -23.39 6.15 -7.14
CA ARG A 389 -24.65 5.55 -6.68
C ARG A 389 -24.80 5.69 -5.17
N PHE A 390 -23.80 5.33 -4.36
CA PHE A 390 -23.85 5.48 -2.90
C PHE A 390 -24.05 6.95 -2.48
N ALA A 391 -23.35 7.88 -3.13
CA ALA A 391 -23.54 9.30 -2.88
C ALA A 391 -24.95 9.78 -3.27
N SER A 392 -25.51 9.24 -4.36
CA SER A 392 -26.85 9.59 -4.82
C SER A 392 -27.94 9.04 -3.90
N ASP A 393 -27.80 7.79 -3.47
CA ASP A 393 -28.69 7.15 -2.48
C ASP A 393 -28.68 7.98 -1.18
N TYR A 394 -27.49 8.31 -0.66
CA TYR A 394 -27.32 9.16 0.53
C TYR A 394 -27.96 10.54 0.36
N GLY A 395 -27.69 11.24 -0.74
CA GLY A 395 -28.26 12.57 -1.01
C GLY A 395 -29.79 12.57 -1.19
N GLN A 396 -30.37 11.43 -1.57
CA GLN A 396 -31.81 11.20 -1.63
C GLN A 396 -32.40 10.69 -0.31
N LYS A 397 -31.58 10.50 0.73
CA LYS A 397 -31.96 9.89 2.01
C LYS A 397 -32.54 8.49 1.85
N VAL A 398 -31.99 7.73 0.90
CA VAL A 398 -32.32 6.33 0.65
C VAL A 398 -31.14 5.47 1.14
N PRO A 399 -31.41 4.34 1.83
CA PRO A 399 -30.34 3.45 2.27
C PRO A 399 -29.50 2.93 1.11
N ALA A 400 -28.18 3.08 1.20
CA ALA A 400 -27.24 2.69 0.16
C ALA A 400 -27.25 1.17 -0.04
N SER A 401 -27.51 0.73 -1.28
CA SER A 401 -27.70 -0.68 -1.63
C SER A 401 -26.41 -1.36 -2.08
N ILE A 402 -26.09 -2.52 -1.51
CA ILE A 402 -24.96 -3.37 -1.91
C ILE A 402 -25.34 -4.47 -2.92
N ALA A 403 -26.45 -4.31 -3.64
CA ALA A 403 -26.89 -5.26 -4.65
C ALA A 403 -26.04 -5.15 -5.94
N MET A 404 -25.04 -6.02 -6.06
CA MET A 404 -24.04 -6.02 -7.14
C MET A 404 -23.83 -7.39 -7.83
N GLY A 405 -24.63 -8.39 -7.47
CA GLY A 405 -24.56 -9.75 -8.02
C GLY A 405 -23.35 -10.53 -7.51
N MET A 406 -23.56 -11.49 -6.61
CA MET A 406 -22.48 -12.29 -6.05
C MET A 406 -22.08 -13.42 -7.01
N PRO A 407 -20.77 -13.62 -7.25
CA PRO A 407 -20.29 -14.75 -8.03
C PRO A 407 -20.52 -16.07 -7.28
N LYS A 408 -20.79 -17.14 -8.04
CA LYS A 408 -21.09 -18.47 -7.49
C LYS A 408 -19.84 -19.36 -7.33
N GLY A 409 -18.66 -18.89 -7.70
CA GLY A 409 -17.43 -19.67 -7.66
C GLY A 409 -16.19 -18.87 -8.06
N SER A 410 -15.04 -19.54 -8.02
CA SER A 410 -13.74 -18.96 -8.39
C SER A 410 -13.71 -18.56 -9.87
N ALA A 411 -12.96 -17.50 -10.18
CA ALA A 411 -12.76 -17.03 -11.54
C ALA A 411 -12.13 -18.10 -12.43
N ARG A 412 -12.58 -18.13 -13.69
CA ARG A 412 -12.12 -19.05 -14.74
C ARG A 412 -11.23 -18.38 -15.79
N ASN A 413 -11.18 -17.05 -15.77
CA ASN A 413 -10.45 -16.21 -16.72
C ASN A 413 -10.06 -14.88 -16.07
N ASP A 414 -9.28 -14.07 -16.78
CA ASP A 414 -8.76 -12.80 -16.26
C ASP A 414 -9.86 -11.77 -16.00
N THR A 415 -10.89 -11.76 -16.83
CA THR A 415 -12.03 -10.83 -16.73
C THR A 415 -12.88 -11.13 -15.50
N GLU A 416 -13.14 -12.39 -15.17
CA GLU A 416 -13.82 -12.80 -13.94
C GLU A 416 -12.99 -12.48 -12.70
N LEU A 417 -11.66 -12.64 -12.77
CA LEU A 417 -10.76 -12.29 -11.65
C LEU A 417 -10.78 -10.78 -11.39
N LEU A 418 -10.74 -9.97 -12.46
CA LEU A 418 -10.86 -8.52 -12.36
C LEU A 418 -12.23 -8.09 -11.81
N ASP A 419 -13.30 -8.78 -12.17
CA ASP A 419 -14.64 -8.52 -11.63
C ASP A 419 -14.71 -8.81 -10.12
N LEU A 420 -14.09 -9.90 -9.65
CA LEU A 420 -13.93 -10.18 -8.21
C LEU A 420 -13.15 -9.08 -7.50
N GLU A 421 -12.02 -8.64 -8.06
CA GLU A 421 -11.21 -7.55 -7.52
C GLU A 421 -12.02 -6.25 -7.38
N THR A 422 -12.72 -5.84 -8.45
CA THR A 422 -13.60 -4.66 -8.44
C THR A 422 -14.71 -4.79 -7.41
N LYS A 423 -15.36 -5.95 -7.32
CA LYS A 423 -16.43 -6.18 -6.35
C LYS A 423 -15.91 -6.05 -4.91
N HIS A 424 -14.74 -6.61 -4.62
CA HIS A 424 -14.11 -6.43 -3.32
C HIS A 424 -13.79 -4.95 -3.02
N GLN A 425 -13.30 -4.20 -4.01
CA GLN A 425 -13.02 -2.76 -3.86
C GLN A 425 -14.30 -1.96 -3.56
N VAL A 426 -15.41 -2.27 -4.23
CA VAL A 426 -16.72 -1.64 -3.97
C VAL A 426 -17.22 -1.94 -2.56
N LEU A 427 -17.08 -3.18 -2.08
CA LEU A 427 -17.44 -3.54 -0.70
C LEU A 427 -16.53 -2.84 0.32
N SER A 428 -15.22 -2.75 0.04
CA SER A 428 -14.27 -2.01 0.87
C SER A 428 -14.64 -0.53 0.98
N MET A 429 -15.07 0.08 -0.13
CA MET A 429 -15.59 1.45 -0.16
C MET A 429 -16.88 1.58 0.65
N TYR A 430 -17.83 0.65 0.50
CA TYR A 430 -19.07 0.65 1.28
C TYR A 430 -18.79 0.57 2.79
N LEU A 431 -17.90 -0.36 3.20
CA LEU A 431 -17.49 -0.50 4.59
C LEU A 431 -16.88 0.80 5.12
N TRP A 432 -16.00 1.44 4.34
CA TRP A 432 -15.42 2.72 4.71
C TRP A 432 -16.51 3.79 4.92
N LEU A 433 -17.46 3.92 3.99
CA LEU A 433 -18.55 4.88 4.09
C LEU A 433 -19.46 4.59 5.29
N SER A 434 -19.76 3.31 5.57
CA SER A 434 -20.56 2.91 6.73
C SER A 434 -19.93 3.27 8.09
N HIS A 435 -18.61 3.54 8.09
CA HIS A 435 -17.89 3.99 9.28
C HIS A 435 -17.84 5.51 9.43
N GLN A 436 -18.18 6.26 8.38
CA GLN A 436 -18.20 7.73 8.35
C GLN A 436 -19.61 8.30 8.47
N PHE A 437 -20.60 7.59 7.92
CA PHE A 437 -21.99 8.00 7.87
C PHE A 437 -22.85 7.17 8.83
N ASP A 438 -24.08 7.64 9.07
CA ASP A 438 -25.01 6.99 9.97
C ASP A 438 -25.49 5.62 9.46
N TYR A 439 -26.02 4.83 10.38
CA TYR A 439 -26.49 3.48 10.09
C TYR A 439 -27.72 3.44 9.18
N GLU A 440 -28.59 4.45 9.19
CA GLU A 440 -29.79 4.48 8.33
C GLU A 440 -29.39 4.61 6.86
N SER A 441 -28.38 5.44 6.60
CA SER A 441 -27.77 5.63 5.30
C SER A 441 -26.98 4.43 4.80
N PHE A 442 -26.23 3.75 5.68
CA PHE A 442 -25.38 2.60 5.34
C PHE A 442 -25.64 1.38 6.24
N PRO A 443 -26.83 0.74 6.15
CA PRO A 443 -27.27 -0.26 7.12
C PRO A 443 -26.62 -1.65 6.93
N HIS A 444 -25.91 -1.89 5.84
CA HIS A 444 -25.48 -3.23 5.46
C HIS A 444 -24.03 -3.58 5.83
N GLY A 445 -23.43 -2.89 6.80
CA GLY A 445 -22.02 -3.08 7.19
C GLY A 445 -21.62 -4.54 7.43
N LYS A 446 -22.33 -5.27 8.31
CA LYS A 446 -22.05 -6.70 8.60
C LYS A 446 -22.18 -7.60 7.36
N LYS A 447 -23.17 -7.32 6.52
CA LYS A 447 -23.40 -8.09 5.29
C LYS A 447 -22.28 -7.82 4.26
N ALA A 448 -21.84 -6.57 4.15
CA ALA A 448 -20.73 -6.18 3.28
C ALA A 448 -19.40 -6.83 3.74
N GLU A 449 -19.17 -6.94 5.05
CA GLU A 449 -18.01 -7.62 5.63
C GLU A 449 -17.99 -9.13 5.30
N ALA A 450 -19.12 -9.81 5.46
CA ALA A 450 -19.27 -11.22 5.07
C ALA A 450 -19.03 -11.41 3.56
N MET A 451 -19.66 -10.57 2.73
CA MET A 451 -19.47 -10.62 1.26
C MET A 451 -18.01 -10.33 0.87
N ALA A 452 -17.32 -9.41 1.55
CA ALA A 452 -15.92 -9.11 1.27
C ALA A 452 -15.02 -10.30 1.58
N THR A 453 -15.28 -10.99 2.70
CA THR A 453 -14.58 -12.22 3.09
C THR A 453 -14.79 -13.32 2.05
N ASP A 454 -16.04 -13.57 1.64
CA ASP A 454 -16.35 -14.58 0.62
C ASP A 454 -15.62 -14.29 -0.70
N ILE A 455 -15.58 -13.02 -1.14
CA ILE A 455 -14.88 -12.64 -2.37
C ILE A 455 -13.36 -12.79 -2.21
N ALA A 456 -12.80 -12.46 -1.05
CA ALA A 456 -11.38 -12.64 -0.78
C ALA A 456 -10.97 -14.13 -0.86
N ASP A 457 -11.82 -15.03 -0.37
CA ASP A 457 -11.62 -16.47 -0.46
C ASP A 457 -11.73 -16.97 -1.91
N LEU A 458 -12.73 -16.49 -2.66
CA LEU A 458 -12.86 -16.79 -4.09
C LEU A 458 -11.65 -16.30 -4.89
N LEU A 459 -11.10 -15.13 -4.56
CA LEU A 459 -9.86 -14.61 -5.16
C LEU A 459 -8.67 -15.54 -4.84
N GLY A 460 -8.53 -15.98 -3.59
CA GLY A 460 -7.48 -16.93 -3.20
C GLY A 460 -7.55 -18.25 -3.97
N GLN A 461 -8.76 -18.82 -4.09
CA GLN A 461 -9.00 -20.03 -4.90
C GLN A 461 -8.69 -19.80 -6.39
N SER A 462 -9.04 -18.63 -6.91
CA SER A 462 -8.82 -18.27 -8.31
C SER A 462 -7.32 -18.19 -8.63
N LEU A 463 -6.52 -17.56 -7.77
CA LEU A 463 -5.06 -17.44 -7.95
C LEU A 463 -4.36 -18.80 -7.89
N THR A 464 -4.86 -19.71 -7.05
CA THR A 464 -4.35 -21.08 -6.91
C THR A 464 -4.58 -21.90 -8.19
N LYS A 465 -5.71 -21.68 -8.87
CA LYS A 465 -6.11 -22.36 -10.12
C LYS A 465 -5.70 -21.63 -11.39
N ALA A 466 -5.13 -20.42 -11.28
CA ALA A 466 -4.90 -19.54 -12.42
C ALA A 466 -3.90 -20.14 -13.42
N ASN A 467 -4.41 -20.61 -14.55
CA ASN A 467 -3.64 -21.15 -15.67
C ASN A 467 -4.00 -20.49 -17.02
N TRP A 468 -4.71 -19.35 -16.99
CA TRP A 468 -5.16 -18.62 -18.17
C TRP A 468 -4.28 -17.41 -18.49
N LYS A 469 -4.20 -17.04 -19.78
CA LYS A 469 -3.47 -15.86 -20.22
C LYS A 469 -4.17 -14.57 -19.78
N PRO A 470 -3.43 -13.53 -19.38
CA PRO A 470 -4.01 -12.21 -19.11
C PRO A 470 -4.55 -11.60 -20.42
N GLU A 471 -5.81 -11.16 -20.42
CA GLU A 471 -6.43 -10.52 -21.57
C GLU A 471 -5.87 -9.10 -21.76
N THR A 472 -5.54 -8.73 -23.00
CA THR A 472 -5.16 -7.34 -23.32
C THR A 472 -6.36 -6.43 -23.15
N ARG A 473 -6.30 -5.50 -22.18
CA ARG A 473 -7.20 -4.34 -22.14
C ARG A 473 -7.17 -3.65 -23.51
N GLN A 474 -8.27 -3.67 -24.25
CA GLN A 474 -8.45 -2.81 -25.40
C GLN A 474 -8.46 -1.36 -24.88
N SER A 475 -7.32 -0.69 -24.96
CA SER A 475 -7.28 0.76 -24.85
C SER A 475 -8.05 1.32 -26.05
N ALA A 476 -9.21 1.93 -25.80
CA ALA A 476 -9.89 2.76 -26.79
C ALA A 476 -8.88 3.77 -27.36
N GLY A 477 -8.61 3.65 -28.66
CA GLY A 477 -7.86 4.61 -29.48
C GLY A 477 -6.45 5.00 -28.99
N LYS A 478 -5.43 4.20 -29.32
CA LYS A 478 -4.05 4.74 -29.40
C LYS A 478 -3.77 5.22 -30.82
N PRO A 479 -3.26 6.45 -31.03
CA PRO A 479 -2.67 6.84 -32.30
C PRO A 479 -1.42 5.99 -32.55
N LYS A 480 -1.14 5.66 -33.82
CA LYS A 480 0.09 4.97 -34.24
C LYS A 480 1.32 5.70 -33.67
N PRO A 481 2.32 4.98 -33.14
CA PRO A 481 3.55 5.63 -32.69
C PRO A 481 4.28 6.23 -33.91
N ARG A 482 4.58 7.53 -33.84
CA ARG A 482 5.60 8.14 -34.69
C ARG A 482 6.94 7.49 -34.33
N LYS A 483 7.68 7.05 -35.34
CA LYS A 483 9.08 6.61 -35.20
C LYS A 483 9.88 7.79 -34.65
N ASN A 484 10.47 7.63 -33.46
CA ASN A 484 11.58 8.46 -33.01
C ASN A 484 12.87 7.75 -33.42
N GLU A 485 13.82 8.51 -33.96
CA GLU A 485 15.11 8.04 -34.50
C GLU A 485 16.19 7.74 -33.44
N ASP A 486 15.84 7.62 -32.17
CA ASP A 486 16.81 7.33 -31.10
C ASP A 486 16.72 5.87 -30.64
N GLY A 487 17.42 5.00 -31.36
CA GLY A 487 18.31 3.95 -30.84
C GLY A 487 17.89 2.95 -29.76
N TYR A 488 16.61 2.79 -29.41
CA TYR A 488 16.17 1.72 -28.49
C TYR A 488 14.96 0.96 -29.03
N ASP A 489 15.22 -0.15 -29.71
CA ASP A 489 14.19 -1.05 -30.21
C ASP A 489 13.81 -2.08 -29.14
N ARG A 490 12.51 -2.18 -28.87
CA ARG A 490 11.93 -3.05 -27.85
C ARG A 490 12.11 -4.52 -28.25
N PRO A 491 12.62 -5.43 -27.39
CA PRO A 491 12.58 -6.85 -27.70
C PRO A 491 11.12 -7.31 -27.86
N LYS A 492 10.82 -7.97 -28.97
CA LYS A 492 9.50 -8.55 -29.23
C LYS A 492 9.19 -9.60 -28.16
N SER A 493 7.95 -9.57 -27.66
CA SER A 493 7.34 -10.58 -26.79
C SER A 493 7.73 -12.01 -27.22
N LEU A 494 8.24 -12.82 -26.28
CA LEU A 494 8.73 -14.21 -26.46
C LEU A 494 7.65 -15.25 -26.87
N ILE A 495 6.51 -14.83 -27.42
CA ILE A 495 5.39 -15.71 -27.79
C ILE A 495 5.28 -15.93 -29.30
N THR A 496 6.12 -15.29 -30.13
CA THR A 496 6.05 -15.44 -31.60
C THR A 496 7.09 -16.37 -32.23
N SER A 497 7.96 -17.02 -31.47
CA SER A 497 9.08 -17.81 -32.02
C SER A 497 8.95 -19.34 -31.89
N TYR A 498 7.74 -19.88 -31.73
CA TYR A 498 7.51 -21.32 -31.80
C TYR A 498 6.36 -21.64 -32.77
N LYS A 499 6.67 -21.51 -34.05
CA LYS A 499 6.03 -22.20 -35.17
C LYS A 499 7.09 -22.42 -36.25
N GLU A 500 7.79 -23.53 -36.14
CA GLU A 500 8.20 -24.37 -37.28
C GLU A 500 7.93 -25.82 -36.89
#